data_AF-K6III9-F1
#
_entry.id   AF-K6III9-F1
#
_cell.length_a   1.000
_cell.length_b   1.000
_cell.length_c   1.000
_cell.angle_alpha   90.00
_cell.angle_beta   90.00
_cell.angle_gamma   90.00
#
_symmetry.space_group_name_H-M   'P 1'
#
loop_
_entity.id
_entity.type
_entity.pdbx_description
1 polymer ?
#
loop_
_entity_poly.entity_id
_entity_poly.type
_entity_poly.pdbx_seq_one_letter_code
_entity_poly.pdbx_strand_id
1 'polypeptide(L)' 'MEHWLTERYCLYCNDSRGTIYRGEVHHLPWPLQKGECKIRKNTILQSHYLPLLHKEPLVHYSNSIKVALYPLTPVG' A
#
# COMPACT_ATOMS: atom_id res chain seq x y z
N MET A 1 -15.23 -6.39 3.28
CA MET A 1 -14.33 -6.65 2.13
C MET A 1 -13.20 -5.62 2.05
N GLU A 2 -13.48 -4.32 2.22
CA GLU A 2 -12.47 -3.24 2.15
C GLU A 2 -11.39 -3.30 3.24
N HIS A 3 -11.74 -3.73 4.46
CA HIS A 3 -10.79 -3.97 5.55
C HIS A 3 -9.66 -4.90 5.09
N TRP A 4 -10.00 -6.13 4.69
CA TRP A 4 -9.05 -7.12 4.17
C TRP A 4 -8.16 -6.56 3.04
N LEU A 5 -8.71 -5.79 2.11
CA LEU A 5 -7.95 -5.24 0.97
C LEU A 5 -6.91 -4.19 1.36
N THR A 6 -7.03 -3.62 2.56
CA THR A 6 -6.20 -2.50 3.01
C THR A 6 -5.34 -2.82 4.22
N GLU A 7 -5.51 -3.98 4.84
CA GLU A 7 -4.68 -4.42 5.96
C GLU A 7 -3.19 -4.47 5.59
N ARG A 8 -2.34 -3.95 6.48
CA ARG A 8 -0.88 -3.99 6.36
C ARG A 8 -0.29 -4.54 7.64
N TYR A 9 0.44 -5.64 7.52
CA TYR A 9 1.09 -6.27 8.67
C TYR A 9 2.57 -5.89 8.79
N CYS A 10 3.17 -5.37 7.70
CA CYS A 10 4.57 -4.99 7.69
C CYS A 10 4.81 -3.69 6.93
N LEU A 11 5.79 -2.93 7.42
CA LEU A 11 6.45 -1.84 6.71
C LEU A 11 7.76 -2.36 6.13
N TYR A 12 8.02 -2.02 4.87
CA TYR A 12 9.32 -2.17 4.24
C TYR A 12 9.89 -0.78 3.93
N CYS A 13 11.15 -0.56 4.26
CA CYS A 13 11.86 0.67 3.96
C CYS A 13 13.34 0.37 3.68
N ASN A 14 14.06 1.34 3.14
CA ASN A 14 15.50 1.23 2.92
C ASN A 14 16.24 2.40 3.57
N ASP A 15 17.48 2.14 4.01
CA ASP A 15 18.40 3.21 4.41
C ASP A 15 19.09 3.84 3.18
N SER A 16 19.92 4.85 3.43
CA SER A 16 20.68 5.55 2.39
C SER A 16 21.75 4.69 1.70
N ARG A 17 22.09 3.53 2.27
CA ARG A 17 23.03 2.55 1.69
C ARG A 17 22.30 1.47 0.88
N GLY A 18 20.96 1.51 0.85
CA GLY A 18 20.14 0.53 0.14
C GLY A 18 19.83 -0.73 0.93
N THR A 19 20.20 -0.80 2.22
CA THR A 19 19.81 -1.93 3.07
C THR A 19 18.30 -1.92 3.24
N ILE A 20 17.65 -3.03 2.91
CA ILE A 20 16.20 -3.18 3.11
C ILE A 20 15.94 -3.59 4.56
N TYR A 21 14.92 -3.00 5.17
CA TYR A 21 14.43 -3.36 6.48
C TYR A 21 12.96 -3.76 6.41
N ARG A 22 12.56 -4.67 7.30
CA ARG A 22 11.18 -5.05 7.56
C ARG A 22 10.87 -4.75 9.03
N GLY A 23 9.72 -4.15 9.29
CA GLY A 23 9.16 -4.04 10.63
C GLY A 23 7.71 -4.45 10.62
N GLU A 24 7.27 -5.14 11.67
CA GLU A 24 5.85 -5.40 11.88
C GLU A 24 5.15 -4.11 12.26
N VAL A 25 3.93 -3.94 11.75
CA VAL A 25 3.10 -2.78 12.06
C VAL A 25 1.76 -3.22 12.60
N HIS A 26 1.34 -2.59 13.69
CA HIS A 26 -0.01 -2.71 14.21
C HIS A 26 -0.72 -1.36 14.06
N HIS A 27 -1.91 -1.39 13.49
CA HIS A 27 -2.75 -0.21 13.35
C HIS A 27 -4.22 -0.62 13.60
N LEU A 28 -5.05 0.36 13.97
CA LEU A 28 -6.50 0.17 13.91
C LEU A 28 -6.94 0.00 12.45
N PRO A 29 -8.17 -0.47 12.18
CA PRO A 29 -8.72 -0.41 10.84
C PRO A 29 -8.56 0.97 10.20
N TRP A 30 -8.20 1.01 8.91
CA TRP A 30 -8.04 2.27 8.19
C TRP A 30 -9.37 3.05 8.20
N PRO A 31 -9.37 4.35 8.59
CA PRO A 31 -10.55 5.21 8.48
C PRO A 31 -10.75 5.63 7.01
N LEU A 32 -11.12 4.66 6.18
CA LEU A 32 -11.26 4.81 4.74
C LEU A 32 -12.38 5.80 4.40
N GLN A 33 -12.09 6.64 3.41
CA GLN A 33 -13.00 7.58 2.80
C GLN A 33 -12.99 7.33 1.30
N LYS A 34 -14.13 7.58 0.65
CA LYS A 34 -14.21 7.57 -0.81
C LYS A 34 -13.28 8.65 -1.37
N GLY A 35 -12.53 8.28 -2.40
CA GLY A 35 -11.67 9.21 -3.13
C GLY A 35 -12.00 9.24 -4.60
N GLU A 36 -11.37 10.18 -5.30
CA GLU A 36 -11.34 10.25 -6.75
C GLU A 36 -9.89 10.30 -7.22
N CYS A 37 -9.61 9.74 -8.39
CA CYS A 37 -8.27 9.80 -8.95
C CYS A 37 -8.32 10.03 -10.47
N LYS A 38 -7.37 10.81 -10.97
CA LYS A 38 -7.14 10.98 -12.41
C LYS A 38 -5.90 10.20 -12.82
N ILE A 39 -6.11 9.04 -13.45
CA ILE A 39 -5.03 8.19 -13.94
C ILE A 39 -4.53 8.75 -15.27
N ARG A 40 -3.31 9.33 -15.29
CA ARG A 40 -2.69 9.83 -16.53
C ARG A 40 -2.06 8.73 -17.38
N LYS A 41 -1.53 7.69 -16.72
CA LYS A 41 -0.87 6.55 -17.36
C LYS A 41 -0.97 5.34 -16.43
N ASN A 42 -1.39 4.19 -16.95
CA ASN A 42 -1.41 2.92 -16.23
C ASN A 42 -0.60 1.88 -17.01
N THR A 43 0.57 1.52 -16.49
CA THR A 43 1.46 0.50 -17.09
C THR A 43 1.59 -0.76 -16.23
N ILE A 44 0.84 -0.87 -15.14
CA ILE A 44 1.08 -1.90 -14.11
C ILE A 44 0.92 -3.33 -14.64
N LEU A 45 0.07 -3.51 -15.66
CA LEU A 45 -0.19 -4.81 -16.28
C LEU A 45 0.52 -5.00 -17.63
N GLN A 46 1.21 -3.98 -18.13
CA GLN A 46 1.79 -4.01 -19.48
C GLN A 46 2.87 -5.10 -19.62
N SER A 47 3.72 -5.29 -18.61
CA SER A 47 4.77 -6.32 -18.59
C SER A 47 4.23 -7.75 -18.50
N HIS A 48 2.95 -7.91 -18.15
CA HIS A 48 2.31 -9.20 -17.93
C HIS A 48 1.32 -9.56 -19.03
N TYR A 49 1.21 -8.74 -20.09
CA TYR A 49 0.28 -8.95 -21.21
C TYR A 49 -1.19 -9.13 -20.78
N LEU A 50 -1.56 -8.57 -19.63
CA LEU A 50 -2.93 -8.63 -19.10
C LEU A 50 -3.74 -7.42 -19.56
N PRO A 51 -5.00 -7.61 -20.02
CA PRO A 51 -5.85 -6.51 -20.42
C PRO A 51 -6.25 -5.66 -19.21
N LEU A 52 -6.32 -4.34 -19.39
CA LEU A 52 -6.92 -3.45 -18.40
C LEU A 52 -8.44 -3.62 -18.45
N LEU A 53 -9.04 -3.93 -17.30
CA LEU A 53 -10.50 -3.96 -17.18
C LEU A 53 -11.03 -2.53 -17.23
N HIS A 54 -11.90 -2.21 -18.19
CA HIS A 54 -12.45 -0.87 -18.45
C HIS A 54 -13.53 -0.43 -17.45
N LYS A 55 -13.36 -0.72 -16.16
CA LYS A 55 -14.23 -0.20 -15.09
C LYS A 55 -13.54 0.97 -14.42
N GLU A 56 -14.31 1.99 -14.05
CA GLU A 56 -13.84 3.06 -13.17
C GLU A 56 -13.19 2.43 -11.91
N PRO A 57 -11.98 2.88 -11.52
CA PRO A 57 -11.29 2.30 -10.38
C PRO A 57 -12.07 2.57 -9.10
N LEU A 58 -12.09 1.58 -8.19
CA LEU A 58 -12.54 1.81 -6.82
C LEU A 58 -11.44 2.55 -6.07
N VAL A 59 -11.73 3.77 -5.61
CA VAL A 59 -10.74 4.62 -4.94
C VAL A 59 -11.17 4.90 -3.50
N HIS A 60 -10.27 4.58 -2.57
CA HIS A 60 -10.37 4.94 -1.17
C HIS A 60 -9.07 5.58 -0.70
N TYR A 61 -9.17 6.48 0.26
CA TYR A 61 -8.02 7.08 0.93
C TYR A 61 -8.26 7.17 2.43
N SER A 62 -7.19 7.29 3.21
CA SER A 62 -7.25 7.60 4.63
C SER A 62 -6.33 8.78 4.88
N ASN A 63 -6.86 9.87 5.44
CA ASN A 63 -6.08 11.09 5.66
C ASN A 63 -4.88 10.87 6.58
N SER A 64 -5.09 10.14 7.69
CA SER A 64 -4.02 9.74 8.60
C SER A 64 -4.50 8.58 9.47
N ILE A 65 -3.53 7.83 10.01
CA ILE A 65 -3.76 6.80 11.01
C ILE A 65 -2.54 6.71 11.92
N LYS A 66 -2.77 6.36 13.18
CA LYS A 66 -1.68 6.03 14.11
C LYS A 66 -1.26 4.58 13.91
N VAL A 67 0.05 4.37 13.76
CA VAL A 67 0.65 3.05 13.55
C VAL A 67 1.71 2.82 14.62
N ALA A 68 1.67 1.65 15.26
CA ALA A 68 2.76 1.16 16.08
C ALA A 68 3.72 0.37 15.19
N LEU A 69 4.97 0.82 15.11
CA LEU A 69 6.05 0.15 14.37
C LEU A 69 6.95 -0.59 15.37
N TYR A 70 7.08 -1.90 15.17
CA TYR A 70 8.03 -2.73 15.92
C TYR A 70 9.45 -2.53 15.37
N PRO A 71 10.51 -2.92 16.13
CA PRO A 71 11.89 -2.73 15.70
C PRO A 71 12.14 -3.21 14.27
N LEU A 72 12.78 -2.35 13.47
CA LEU A 72 13.16 -2.67 12.10
C LEU A 72 14.31 -3.67 12.10
N THR A 73 14.13 -4.77 11.37
CA THR A 73 15.16 -5.79 11.15
C THR A 73 15.62 -5.76 9.70
N PRO A 74 16.94 -5.83 9.41
CA PRO A 74 17.41 -5.93 8.04
C PRO A 74 16.85 -7.19 7.36
N VAL A 75 16.47 -7.07 6.09
CA VAL A 75 16.06 -8.18 5.24
C VAL A 75 17.32 -8.73 4.58
N GLY A 76 17.67 -9.97 4.92
CA GLY A 76 18.84 -10.70 4.41
C GLY A 76 18.50 -12.17 4.21
#